data_AF-A0A368N371-F1
#
_entry.id   AF-A0A368N371-F1
#
_cell.length_a   1.000
_cell.length_b   1.000
_cell.length_c   1.000
_cell.angle_alpha   90.00
_cell.angle_beta   90.00
_cell.angle_gamma   90.00
#
_symmetry.space_group_name_H-M   'P 1'
#
loop_
_entity.id
_entity.type
_entity.pdbx_description
1 polymer ?
#
loop_
_entity_poly.entity_id
_entity_poly.type
_entity_poly.pdbx_seq_one_letter_code
_entity_poly.pdbx_strand_id
1 'polypeptide(L)'
;MNKFLFAVLAILIGGVGAAQTTIGPYNTGWLPVNSYSGATSNNLIFIPFHINSNQGSQMKRWSLTFRVANPIVNSEGKVFPAEKLSFKLASITGSQANEDGKLPSIANLQPLTNKIPYQFSNSFLVNNSPYSLQMKQYFNMNMQYDVAVEGGAYLDTYKSWQNYTVNLVIELWNSKMETMDSKTVSFQMQVYPSGVPPQPVQNSIIIDGAAKNVLLEFKTPADYANGVSKTLSRAVSVTSSTGYSVTVQSMYQNLTTSSNQQLPVNLIRMISRDHSTQAVTGNVVLSTASQSVANSNTAATEPRFFDLTYATQGGENSFFNRSYEQYSGTLIFSLIPQ
;
A
#
# COMPACT_ATOMS: atom_id res chain seq x y z
N MET A 1 70.77 20.60 -0.43
CA MET A 1 69.52 21.30 -0.04
C MET A 1 68.55 21.25 -1.22
N ASN A 2 67.36 20.67 -1.20
CA ASN A 2 66.63 19.93 -0.17
C ASN A 2 65.60 18.97 -0.84
N LYS A 3 66.05 18.13 -1.78
CA LYS A 3 65.20 17.06 -2.35
C LYS A 3 64.79 16.00 -1.31
N PHE A 4 65.54 15.93 -0.21
CA PHE A 4 65.24 15.07 0.94
C PHE A 4 64.05 15.58 1.78
N LEU A 5 63.76 16.88 1.75
CA LEU A 5 62.65 17.46 2.52
C LEU A 5 61.27 17.26 1.85
N PHE A 6 61.23 17.11 0.52
CA PHE A 6 59.99 16.77 -0.19
C PHE A 6 59.59 15.29 -0.04
N ALA A 7 60.57 14.39 0.07
CA ALA A 7 60.32 12.97 0.30
C ALA A 7 59.80 12.69 1.73
N VAL A 8 60.24 13.46 2.72
CA VAL A 8 59.78 13.33 4.12
C VAL A 8 58.39 13.96 4.32
N LEU A 9 58.02 14.98 3.54
CA LEU A 9 56.67 15.59 3.63
C LEU A 9 55.59 14.73 2.93
N ALA A 10 55.94 13.95 1.90
CA ALA A 10 55.01 13.05 1.21
C ALA A 10 54.64 11.79 2.01
N ILE A 11 55.45 11.40 3.01
CA ILE A 11 55.20 10.23 3.87
C ILE A 11 54.27 10.57 5.06
N LEU A 12 53.99 11.85 5.31
CA LEU A 12 53.05 12.31 6.35
C LEU A 12 51.61 12.49 5.86
N ILE A 13 51.34 12.25 4.57
CA ILE A 13 49.97 12.16 4.01
C ILE A 13 49.55 10.68 3.92
N GLY A 14 50.04 9.85 4.85
CA GLY A 14 49.38 8.59 5.18
C GLY A 14 47.99 8.95 5.70
N GLY A 15 47.00 8.92 4.80
CA GLY A 15 45.61 9.17 5.14
C GLY A 15 45.25 8.32 6.34
N VAL A 16 45.05 8.96 7.49
CA VAL A 16 44.35 8.36 8.61
C VAL A 16 42.94 8.18 8.09
N GLY A 17 42.69 7.02 7.47
CA GLY A 17 41.33 6.61 7.15
C GLY A 17 40.59 6.58 8.48
N ALA A 18 39.78 7.61 8.74
CA ALA A 18 38.84 7.57 9.84
C ALA A 18 37.97 6.35 9.56
N ALA A 19 38.14 5.27 10.31
CA ALA A 19 37.28 4.11 10.18
C ALA A 19 35.83 4.59 10.38
N GLN A 20 34.90 4.05 9.59
CA GLN A 20 33.54 4.58 9.44
C GLN A 20 32.56 3.69 10.20
N THR A 21 31.39 4.22 10.58
CA THR A 21 30.28 3.37 11.04
C THR A 21 29.94 2.36 9.96
N THR A 22 30.01 1.06 10.28
CA THR A 22 29.75 0.00 9.31
C THR A 22 28.52 -0.82 9.65
N ILE A 23 28.01 -1.48 8.62
CA ILE A 23 26.99 -2.52 8.72
C ILE A 23 27.58 -3.85 8.24
N GLY A 24 27.03 -4.97 8.73
CA GLY A 24 27.47 -6.31 8.34
C GLY A 24 26.29 -7.23 8.02
N PRO A 25 25.43 -6.90 7.05
CA PRO A 25 24.20 -7.64 6.83
C PRO A 25 24.48 -9.09 6.40
N TYR A 26 23.70 -10.02 6.95
CA TYR A 26 23.76 -11.44 6.62
C TYR A 26 22.37 -12.07 6.63
N ASN A 27 22.22 -13.22 5.99
CA ASN A 27 21.01 -14.03 6.03
C ASN A 27 21.22 -15.26 6.92
N THR A 28 20.13 -15.82 7.44
CA THR A 28 20.14 -17.02 8.31
C THR A 28 19.59 -18.27 7.64
N GLY A 29 19.23 -18.20 6.36
CA GLY A 29 18.58 -19.33 5.68
C GLY A 29 17.99 -18.96 4.32
N TRP A 30 16.81 -19.51 4.05
CA TRP A 30 16.15 -19.39 2.76
C TRP A 30 14.64 -19.17 2.93
N LEU A 31 13.97 -18.84 1.84
CA LEU A 31 12.53 -18.57 1.81
C LEU A 31 11.78 -19.64 1.00
N PRO A 32 11.15 -20.63 1.66
CA PRO A 32 10.28 -21.60 1.00
C PRO A 32 8.89 -21.03 0.70
N VAL A 33 8.50 -20.96 -0.57
CA VAL A 33 7.13 -20.63 -0.98
C VAL A 33 6.40 -21.89 -1.43
N ASN A 34 5.82 -22.60 -0.47
CA ASN A 34 5.19 -23.91 -0.66
C ASN A 34 3.65 -23.86 -0.77
N SER A 35 3.07 -22.66 -0.75
CA SER A 35 1.61 -22.43 -0.82
C SER A 35 1.29 -21.19 -1.65
N TYR A 36 0.12 -21.21 -2.30
CA TYR A 36 -0.42 -20.03 -2.98
C TYR A 36 -0.85 -18.90 -2.03
N SER A 37 -0.91 -19.13 -0.72
CA SER A 37 -1.13 -18.07 0.27
C SER A 37 0.10 -17.20 0.52
N GLY A 38 1.22 -17.49 -0.15
CA GLY A 38 2.51 -16.81 0.05
C GLY A 38 3.33 -17.49 1.15
N ALA A 39 4.37 -16.81 1.60
CA ALA A 39 5.24 -17.32 2.65
C ALA A 39 5.88 -16.17 3.46
N THR A 40 6.35 -16.50 4.66
CA THR A 40 7.16 -15.58 5.47
C THR A 40 8.26 -16.40 6.14
N SER A 41 9.51 -15.95 6.00
CA SER A 41 10.64 -16.47 6.76
C SER A 41 11.00 -15.44 7.82
N ASN A 42 10.83 -15.83 9.09
CA ASN A 42 11.00 -14.93 10.22
C ASN A 42 12.49 -14.73 10.51
N ASN A 43 12.90 -13.50 10.81
CA ASN A 43 14.30 -13.13 11.06
C ASN A 43 15.24 -13.67 9.97
N LEU A 44 14.87 -13.52 8.69
CA LEU A 44 15.70 -14.03 7.60
C LEU A 44 16.93 -13.14 7.38
N ILE A 45 16.79 -11.82 7.53
CA ILE A 45 17.87 -10.85 7.33
C ILE A 45 18.22 -10.16 8.64
N PHE A 46 19.50 -10.18 8.96
CA PHE A 46 20.10 -9.49 10.09
C PHE A 46 20.96 -8.35 9.58
N ILE A 47 20.86 -7.18 10.20
CA ILE A 47 21.67 -6.00 9.88
C ILE A 47 22.34 -5.54 11.18
N PRO A 48 23.50 -6.12 11.53
CA PRO A 48 24.30 -5.65 12.64
C PRO A 48 25.00 -4.34 12.24
N PHE A 49 25.01 -3.41 13.19
CA PHE A 49 25.76 -2.17 13.13
C PHE A 49 26.98 -2.30 14.05
N HIS A 50 28.14 -1.93 13.52
CA HIS A 50 29.38 -1.89 14.28
C HIS A 50 29.94 -0.46 14.24
N ILE A 51 29.96 0.20 15.40
CA ILE A 51 30.48 1.55 15.56
C ILE A 51 31.67 1.48 16.51
N ASN A 52 32.86 1.84 16.04
CA ASN A 52 34.07 1.86 16.85
C ASN A 52 34.48 3.30 17.17
N SER A 53 34.81 3.64 18.42
CA SER A 53 35.46 4.93 18.79
C SER A 53 34.74 6.21 18.27
N ASN A 54 35.41 7.37 18.24
CA ASN A 54 34.90 8.69 17.78
C ASN A 54 34.46 8.77 16.28
N GLN A 55 34.20 7.63 15.64
CA GLN A 55 33.93 7.49 14.21
C GLN A 55 32.51 7.89 13.82
N GLY A 56 31.59 7.96 14.80
CA GLY A 56 30.21 8.37 14.58
C GLY A 56 29.99 9.88 14.49
N SER A 57 31.03 10.71 14.34
CA SER A 57 30.92 12.19 14.38
C SER A 57 30.02 12.82 13.30
N GLN A 58 29.61 12.06 12.28
CA GLN A 58 28.61 12.46 11.27
C GLN A 58 27.24 11.78 11.43
N MET A 59 27.11 10.88 12.41
CA MET A 59 25.97 9.97 12.59
C MET A 59 24.98 10.40 13.67
N LYS A 60 24.84 11.72 13.93
CA LYS A 60 23.78 12.24 14.83
C LYS A 60 22.38 11.89 14.31
N ARG A 61 22.25 11.95 12.99
CA ARG A 61 21.08 11.49 12.25
C ARG A 61 21.55 10.66 11.09
N TRP A 62 20.82 9.61 10.77
CA TRP A 62 21.21 8.64 9.77
C TRP A 62 19.99 7.99 9.15
N SER A 63 20.17 7.45 7.95
CA SER A 63 19.15 6.68 7.26
C SER A 63 19.72 5.32 6.87
N LEU A 64 18.86 4.31 6.84
CA LEU A 64 19.20 2.99 6.31
C LEU A 64 18.25 2.71 5.16
N THR A 65 18.79 2.37 4.00
CA THR A 65 18.03 1.99 2.83
C THR A 65 18.38 0.59 2.37
N PHE A 66 17.50 0.01 1.57
CA PHE A 66 17.80 -1.19 0.81
C PHE A 66 17.23 -1.08 -0.61
N ARG A 67 17.80 -1.86 -1.53
CA ARG A 67 17.26 -2.09 -2.86
C ARG A 67 17.61 -3.48 -3.36
N VAL A 68 16.85 -3.97 -4.32
CA VAL A 68 17.19 -5.16 -5.09
C VAL A 68 18.32 -4.80 -6.05
N ALA A 69 19.41 -5.58 -6.02
CA ALA A 69 20.62 -5.29 -6.79
C ALA A 69 20.43 -5.57 -8.29
N ASN A 70 19.82 -6.72 -8.61
CA ASN A 70 19.65 -7.26 -9.95
C ASN A 70 18.31 -8.03 -10.03
N PRO A 71 17.75 -8.28 -11.23
CA PRO A 71 16.57 -9.11 -11.39
C PRO A 71 16.68 -10.44 -10.62
N ILE A 72 15.58 -10.88 -10.00
CA ILE A 72 15.53 -12.09 -9.20
C ILE A 72 15.30 -13.25 -10.16
N VAL A 73 16.37 -13.92 -10.60
CA VAL A 73 16.32 -14.94 -11.65
C VAL A 73 16.72 -16.31 -11.10
N ASN A 74 16.07 -17.38 -11.56
CA ASN A 74 16.49 -18.76 -11.31
C ASN A 74 17.36 -19.31 -12.47
N SER A 75 17.90 -20.52 -12.34
CA SER A 75 18.74 -21.14 -13.39
C SER A 75 17.99 -21.48 -14.69
N GLU A 76 16.65 -21.46 -14.69
CA GLU A 76 15.80 -21.63 -15.88
C GLU A 76 15.52 -20.30 -16.61
N GLY A 77 15.97 -19.16 -16.07
CA GLY A 77 15.73 -17.84 -16.65
C GLY A 77 14.37 -17.22 -16.28
N LYS A 78 13.59 -17.82 -15.36
CA LYS A 78 12.37 -17.20 -14.84
C LYS A 78 12.74 -16.01 -13.96
N VAL A 79 12.06 -14.87 -14.15
CA VAL A 79 12.32 -13.62 -13.42
C VAL A 79 11.18 -13.36 -12.44
N PHE A 80 11.44 -13.52 -11.15
CA PHE A 80 10.44 -13.26 -10.10
C PHE A 80 10.22 -11.75 -9.89
N PRO A 81 8.96 -11.28 -9.76
CA PRO A 81 8.65 -9.87 -9.53
C PRO A 81 9.13 -9.42 -8.15
N ALA A 82 10.03 -8.45 -8.12
CA ALA A 82 10.61 -7.95 -6.87
C ALA A 82 9.54 -7.42 -5.92
N GLU A 83 8.59 -6.65 -6.42
CA GLU A 83 7.52 -6.01 -5.65
C GLU A 83 6.60 -6.98 -4.90
N LYS A 84 6.65 -8.27 -5.22
CA LYS A 84 5.94 -9.34 -4.50
C LYS A 84 6.66 -9.81 -3.24
N LEU A 85 7.89 -9.37 -3.02
CA LEU A 85 8.64 -9.53 -1.78
C LEU A 85 8.51 -8.27 -0.91
N SER A 86 8.55 -8.45 0.39
CA SER A 86 8.56 -7.35 1.35
C SER A 86 9.40 -7.62 2.57
N PHE A 87 9.98 -6.56 3.13
CA PHE A 87 10.57 -6.55 4.46
C PHE A 87 9.52 -6.17 5.50
N LYS A 88 9.65 -6.75 6.69
CA LYS A 88 8.98 -6.29 7.90
C LYS A 88 9.96 -6.34 9.06
N LEU A 89 10.08 -5.25 9.81
CA LEU A 89 10.92 -5.24 11.00
C LEU A 89 10.37 -6.23 12.03
N ALA A 90 11.20 -7.18 12.43
CA ALA A 90 10.88 -8.18 13.45
C ALA A 90 11.31 -7.71 14.83
N SER A 91 12.57 -7.27 14.96
CA SER A 91 13.10 -6.78 16.23
C SER A 91 14.32 -5.87 16.05
N ILE A 92 14.60 -5.10 17.10
CA ILE A 92 15.86 -4.37 17.29
C ILE A 92 16.47 -4.87 18.59
N THR A 93 17.75 -5.24 18.56
CA THR A 93 18.49 -5.66 19.75
C THR A 93 19.74 -4.81 19.94
N GLY A 94 20.09 -4.56 21.21
CA GLY A 94 21.28 -3.83 21.62
C GLY A 94 21.28 -3.70 23.14
N SER A 95 22.40 -3.99 23.79
CA SER A 95 22.48 -4.09 25.26
C SER A 95 23.01 -2.82 25.93
N GLN A 96 23.52 -1.87 25.16
CA GLN A 96 24.14 -0.65 25.67
C GLN A 96 23.36 0.58 25.23
N ALA A 97 23.30 1.58 26.10
CA ALA A 97 22.74 2.88 25.74
C ALA A 97 23.74 3.67 24.89
N ASN A 98 23.25 4.52 24.00
CA ASN A 98 24.08 5.50 23.30
C ASN A 98 24.59 6.61 24.24
N GLU A 99 25.40 7.54 23.72
CA GLU A 99 25.92 8.69 24.48
C GLU A 99 24.81 9.63 25.01
N ASP A 100 23.58 9.55 24.48
CA ASP A 100 22.42 10.30 24.99
C ASP A 100 21.63 9.52 26.08
N GLY A 101 22.14 8.37 26.53
CA GLY A 101 21.50 7.53 27.54
C GLY A 101 20.28 6.73 27.04
N LYS A 102 20.10 6.57 25.72
CA LYS A 102 18.97 5.85 25.12
C LYS A 102 19.38 4.46 24.63
N LEU A 103 18.54 3.46 24.87
CA LEU A 103 18.71 2.10 24.33
C LEU A 103 18.20 1.99 22.87
N PRO A 104 18.75 1.08 22.05
CA PRO A 104 18.18 0.72 20.75
C PRO A 104 16.77 0.16 20.91
N SER A 105 15.79 0.88 20.40
CA SER A 105 14.39 0.47 20.41
C SER A 105 13.64 1.06 19.23
N ILE A 106 12.48 0.49 18.91
CA ILE A 106 11.59 1.03 17.86
C ILE A 106 11.24 2.50 18.17
N ALA A 107 10.91 2.82 19.42
CA ALA A 107 10.55 4.18 19.83
C ALA A 107 11.68 5.19 19.62
N ASN A 108 12.93 4.79 19.88
CA ASN A 108 14.09 5.66 19.77
C ASN A 108 14.61 5.77 18.33
N LEU A 109 14.71 4.66 17.60
CA LEU A 109 15.24 4.63 16.23
C LEU A 109 14.23 5.13 15.19
N GLN A 110 12.93 4.99 15.47
CA GLN A 110 11.83 5.31 14.55
C GLN A 110 11.97 4.64 13.17
N PRO A 111 12.17 3.31 13.10
CA PRO A 111 12.20 2.58 11.83
C PRO A 111 10.80 2.55 11.19
N LEU A 112 10.74 2.27 9.89
CA LEU A 112 9.49 1.89 9.25
C LEU A 112 9.11 0.46 9.69
N THR A 113 7.91 0.32 10.28
CA THR A 113 7.43 -0.94 10.87
C THR A 113 6.39 -1.66 9.99
N ASN A 114 5.80 -0.95 9.02
CA ASN A 114 4.91 -1.55 8.02
C ASN A 114 5.70 -2.44 7.05
N LYS A 115 4.99 -3.26 6.26
CA LYS A 115 5.62 -4.02 5.17
C LYS A 115 6.17 -3.05 4.12
N ILE A 116 7.43 -3.22 3.75
CA ILE A 116 8.12 -2.39 2.75
C ILE A 116 8.39 -3.28 1.53
N PRO A 117 7.71 -3.04 0.39
CA PRO A 117 7.92 -3.86 -0.81
C PRO A 117 9.33 -3.67 -1.37
N TYR A 118 9.86 -4.73 -1.96
CA TYR A 118 11.16 -4.69 -2.60
C TYR A 118 11.08 -3.92 -3.92
N GLN A 119 12.10 -3.12 -4.20
CA GLN A 119 12.21 -2.29 -5.40
C GLN A 119 13.66 -2.27 -5.88
N PHE A 120 13.88 -1.97 -7.17
CA PHE A 120 15.22 -1.73 -7.71
C PHE A 120 15.79 -0.36 -7.32
N SER A 121 14.91 0.59 -6.97
CA SER A 121 15.26 1.86 -6.34
C SER A 121 15.42 1.70 -4.83
N ASN A 122 16.15 2.63 -4.20
CA ASN A 122 16.33 2.65 -2.75
C ASN A 122 15.00 2.91 -2.02
N SER A 123 14.68 2.00 -1.10
CA SER A 123 13.59 2.11 -0.14
C SER A 123 14.16 2.32 1.26
N PHE A 124 13.56 3.20 2.06
CA PHE A 124 13.97 3.40 3.44
C PHE A 124 13.54 2.23 4.34
N LEU A 125 14.44 1.78 5.20
CA LEU A 125 14.15 0.98 6.39
C LEU A 125 14.08 1.88 7.63
N VAL A 126 14.97 2.87 7.67
CA VAL A 126 15.00 3.94 8.67
C VAL A 126 15.22 5.24 7.90
N ASN A 127 14.34 6.21 8.09
CA ASN A 127 14.47 7.52 7.44
C ASN A 127 14.83 8.58 8.47
N ASN A 128 16.07 9.06 8.42
CA ASN A 128 16.56 10.19 9.21
C ASN A 128 16.31 10.02 10.72
N SER A 129 16.80 8.91 11.29
CA SER A 129 16.61 8.55 12.68
C SER A 129 17.03 9.67 13.64
N PRO A 130 16.26 9.93 14.72
CA PRO A 130 16.70 10.81 15.81
C PRO A 130 17.63 10.11 16.80
N TYR A 131 17.88 8.81 16.65
CA TYR A 131 18.80 8.06 17.50
C TYR A 131 20.24 8.27 17.05
N SER A 132 21.02 8.98 17.86
CA SER A 132 22.43 9.25 17.58
C SER A 132 23.28 7.98 17.60
N LEU A 133 24.05 7.76 16.53
CA LEU A 133 25.11 6.75 16.44
C LEU A 133 26.51 7.36 16.63
N GLN A 134 26.61 8.54 17.23
CA GLN A 134 27.89 9.13 17.66
C GLN A 134 28.36 8.48 18.95
N MET A 135 29.28 7.54 18.87
CA MET A 135 29.77 6.80 20.03
C MET A 135 31.20 7.22 20.36
N LYS A 136 31.60 7.18 21.63
CA LYS A 136 33.03 7.30 22.03
C LYS A 136 33.69 5.93 22.19
N GLN A 137 32.88 4.91 22.47
CA GLN A 137 33.32 3.53 22.67
C GLN A 137 32.71 2.62 21.60
N TYR A 138 33.12 1.36 21.59
CA TYR A 138 32.45 0.36 20.76
C TYR A 138 30.97 0.27 21.12
N PHE A 139 30.13 0.24 20.10
CA PHE A 139 28.69 0.06 20.24
C PHE A 139 28.20 -0.89 19.15
N ASN A 140 27.29 -1.77 19.54
CA ASN A 140 26.60 -2.65 18.62
C ASN A 140 25.09 -2.57 18.81
N MET A 141 24.39 -2.69 17.69
CA MET A 141 22.96 -2.99 17.65
C MET A 141 22.69 -3.85 16.43
N ASN A 142 21.55 -4.53 16.41
CA ASN A 142 21.15 -5.35 15.30
C ASN A 142 19.68 -5.13 14.99
N MET A 143 19.38 -4.99 13.70
CA MET A 143 18.01 -4.93 13.20
C MET A 143 17.70 -6.25 12.48
N GLN A 144 16.61 -6.90 12.87
CA GLN A 144 16.18 -8.19 12.31
C GLN A 144 14.91 -7.99 11.49
N TYR A 145 14.89 -8.56 10.30
CA TYR A 145 13.77 -8.43 9.37
C TYR A 145 13.22 -9.79 8.96
N ASP A 146 11.90 -9.89 9.01
CA ASP A 146 11.16 -10.93 8.32
C ASP A 146 11.11 -10.60 6.83
N VAL A 147 11.15 -11.64 5.99
CA VAL A 147 10.94 -11.52 4.55
C VAL A 147 9.68 -12.28 4.17
N ALA A 148 8.77 -11.63 3.47
CA ALA A 148 7.51 -12.22 3.04
C ALA A 148 7.32 -12.13 1.52
N VAL A 149 6.72 -13.18 0.95
CA VAL A 149 6.18 -13.23 -0.41
C VAL A 149 4.67 -13.11 -0.34
N GLU A 150 4.09 -12.21 -1.13
CA GLU A 150 2.64 -12.06 -1.29
C GLU A 150 2.01 -13.35 -1.85
N GLY A 151 0.87 -13.78 -1.32
CA GLY A 151 0.12 -14.89 -1.91
C GLY A 151 -0.58 -14.52 -3.21
N GLY A 152 -0.88 -15.51 -4.06
CA GLY A 152 -1.73 -15.33 -5.23
C GLY A 152 -1.49 -16.36 -6.33
N ALA A 153 -2.42 -16.36 -7.30
CA ALA A 153 -2.38 -17.24 -8.48
C ALA A 153 -1.10 -17.09 -9.29
N TYR A 154 -0.52 -15.88 -9.29
CA TYR A 154 0.68 -15.52 -10.03
C TYR A 154 1.89 -16.42 -9.67
N LEU A 155 1.91 -17.01 -8.48
CA LEU A 155 2.98 -17.91 -8.05
C LEU A 155 3.10 -19.16 -8.93
N ASP A 156 2.04 -19.55 -9.63
CA ASP A 156 2.05 -20.70 -10.56
C ASP A 156 3.02 -20.47 -11.73
N THR A 157 3.06 -19.25 -12.27
CA THR A 157 4.00 -18.86 -13.33
C THR A 157 5.46 -19.06 -12.91
N TYR A 158 5.76 -18.80 -11.64
CA TYR A 158 7.10 -18.85 -11.07
C TYR A 158 7.45 -20.19 -10.42
N LYS A 159 6.54 -21.17 -10.45
CA LYS A 159 6.77 -22.51 -9.90
C LYS A 159 8.00 -23.15 -10.54
N SER A 160 8.97 -23.54 -9.73
CA SER A 160 10.22 -24.18 -10.15
C SER A 160 10.92 -24.86 -8.97
N TRP A 161 11.59 -25.98 -9.25
CA TRP A 161 12.51 -26.60 -8.29
C TRP A 161 13.84 -25.83 -8.17
N GLN A 162 14.13 -24.96 -9.13
CA GLN A 162 15.33 -24.12 -9.12
C GLN A 162 15.14 -22.90 -8.23
N ASN A 163 16.15 -22.62 -7.41
CA ASN A 163 16.12 -21.48 -6.51
C ASN A 163 16.30 -20.16 -7.28
N TYR A 164 15.54 -19.16 -6.85
CA TYR A 164 15.75 -17.77 -7.18
C TYR A 164 16.77 -17.19 -6.20
N THR A 165 17.79 -16.49 -6.72
CA THR A 165 18.74 -15.74 -5.87
C THR A 165 18.26 -14.31 -5.73
N VAL A 166 17.96 -13.89 -4.50
CA VAL A 166 17.59 -12.51 -4.20
C VAL A 166 18.83 -11.78 -3.69
N ASN A 167 19.31 -10.80 -4.45
CA ASN A 167 20.46 -9.99 -4.10
C ASN A 167 20.01 -8.60 -3.67
N LEU A 168 20.40 -8.17 -2.47
CA LEU A 168 20.07 -6.87 -1.91
C LEU A 168 21.34 -6.04 -1.72
N VAL A 169 21.21 -4.73 -1.91
CA VAL A 169 22.18 -3.74 -1.45
C VAL A 169 21.55 -2.99 -0.30
N ILE A 170 22.25 -2.92 0.83
CA ILE A 170 21.85 -2.16 2.01
C ILE A 170 22.85 -1.03 2.20
N GLU A 171 22.35 0.19 2.36
CA GLU A 171 23.18 1.39 2.40
C GLU A 171 22.85 2.20 3.65
N LEU A 172 23.91 2.57 4.37
CA LEU A 172 23.86 3.44 5.53
C LEU A 172 24.27 4.85 5.12
N TRP A 173 23.47 5.83 5.50
CA TRP A 173 23.64 7.23 5.11
C TRP A 173 23.76 8.12 6.34
N ASN A 174 24.58 9.15 6.26
CA ASN A 174 24.60 10.20 7.27
C ASN A 174 23.50 11.26 7.02
N SER A 175 23.43 12.26 7.89
CA SER A 175 22.46 13.38 7.80
C SER A 175 22.55 14.22 6.52
N LYS A 176 23.66 14.16 5.79
CA LYS A 176 23.88 14.86 4.51
C LYS A 176 23.56 13.97 3.30
N MET A 177 23.04 12.76 3.52
CA MET A 177 22.84 11.74 2.49
C MET A 177 24.15 11.33 1.79
N GLU A 178 25.26 11.38 2.52
CA GLU A 178 26.52 10.78 2.07
C GLU A 178 26.52 9.31 2.52
N THR A 179 26.88 8.40 1.61
CA THR A 179 26.98 6.97 1.92
C THR A 179 28.14 6.73 2.89
N MET A 180 27.81 6.16 4.05
CA MET A 180 28.77 5.80 5.09
C MET A 180 29.23 4.35 4.95
N ASP A 181 28.31 3.46 4.57
CA ASP A 181 28.66 2.09 4.22
C ASP A 181 27.62 1.53 3.24
N SER A 182 28.05 0.61 2.39
CA SER A 182 27.20 -0.09 1.43
C SER A 182 27.64 -1.55 1.39
N LYS A 183 26.70 -2.45 1.65
CA LYS A 183 26.95 -3.89 1.76
C LYS A 183 25.87 -4.68 1.06
N THR A 184 26.27 -5.79 0.47
CA THR A 184 25.36 -6.72 -0.18
C THR A 184 25.00 -7.87 0.74
N VAL A 185 23.75 -8.30 0.70
CA VAL A 185 23.30 -9.55 1.29
C VAL A 185 22.42 -10.28 0.30
N SER A 186 22.58 -11.59 0.22
CA SER A 186 21.78 -12.44 -0.65
C SER A 186 21.12 -13.56 0.13
N PHE A 187 19.96 -14.03 -0.30
CA PHE A 187 19.34 -15.26 0.20
C PHE A 187 18.70 -16.03 -0.95
N GLN A 188 18.45 -17.32 -0.72
CA GLN A 188 17.80 -18.19 -1.69
C GLN A 188 16.29 -18.27 -1.43
N MET A 189 15.51 -18.36 -2.50
CA MET A 189 14.06 -18.54 -2.43
C MET A 189 13.64 -19.65 -3.39
N GLN A 190 12.86 -20.62 -2.94
CA GLN A 190 12.26 -21.63 -3.81
C GLN A 190 10.77 -21.36 -3.92
N VAL A 191 10.25 -21.28 -5.14
CA VAL A 191 8.82 -21.11 -5.39
C VAL A 191 8.28 -22.43 -5.91
N TYR A 192 7.69 -23.23 -5.03
CA TYR A 192 7.08 -24.50 -5.40
C TYR A 192 5.75 -24.70 -4.66
N PRO A 193 4.73 -23.86 -4.93
CA PRO A 193 3.45 -23.97 -4.28
C PRO A 193 2.77 -25.31 -4.57
N SER A 194 2.22 -25.91 -3.51
CA SER A 194 1.38 -27.10 -3.57
C SER A 194 -0.10 -26.73 -3.70
N GLY A 195 -0.91 -27.66 -4.24
CA GLY A 195 -2.33 -27.44 -4.49
C GLY A 195 -2.65 -26.79 -5.83
N VAL A 196 -3.87 -26.27 -5.95
CA VAL A 196 -4.38 -25.61 -7.16
C VAL A 196 -4.21 -24.09 -6.99
N PRO A 197 -3.68 -23.36 -8.00
CA PRO A 197 -3.63 -21.91 -7.95
C PRO A 197 -5.02 -21.32 -7.66
N PRO A 198 -5.15 -20.32 -6.78
CA PRO A 198 -6.41 -19.64 -6.59
C PRO A 198 -6.85 -19.05 -7.93
N GLN A 199 -8.14 -19.09 -8.24
CA GLN A 199 -8.63 -18.46 -9.47
C GLN A 199 -8.47 -16.94 -9.33
N PRO A 200 -7.94 -16.24 -10.33
CA PRO A 200 -7.84 -14.79 -10.29
C PRO A 200 -9.25 -14.21 -10.08
N VAL A 201 -9.38 -13.29 -9.12
CA VAL A 201 -10.68 -12.70 -8.83
C VAL A 201 -11.06 -11.78 -10.00
N GLN A 202 -12.02 -12.19 -10.81
CA GLN A 202 -12.50 -11.42 -11.95
C GLN A 202 -13.78 -10.68 -11.55
N ASN A 203 -13.64 -9.40 -11.23
CA ASN A 203 -14.76 -8.56 -10.84
C ASN A 203 -14.85 -7.36 -11.76
N SER A 204 -16.05 -7.07 -12.24
CA SER A 204 -16.32 -5.84 -12.98
C SER A 204 -17.64 -5.23 -12.53
N ILE A 205 -17.66 -3.91 -12.47
CA ILE A 205 -18.87 -3.10 -12.33
C ILE A 205 -18.92 -2.13 -13.49
N ILE A 206 -20.06 -2.08 -14.16
CA ILE A 206 -20.28 -1.19 -15.29
C ILE A 206 -21.56 -0.40 -15.01
N ILE A 207 -21.47 0.93 -15.15
CA ILE A 207 -22.63 1.82 -15.15
C ILE A 207 -23.04 2.06 -16.60
N ASP A 208 -24.29 1.76 -16.92
CA ASP A 208 -24.82 1.96 -18.27
C ASP A 208 -24.71 3.43 -18.69
N GLY A 209 -24.46 3.68 -19.97
CA GLY A 209 -24.33 5.04 -20.51
C GLY A 209 -25.55 5.93 -20.20
N ALA A 210 -26.76 5.37 -20.28
CA ALA A 210 -28.00 6.08 -19.98
C ALA A 210 -28.21 6.30 -18.46
N ALA A 211 -27.47 5.58 -17.61
CA ALA A 211 -27.53 5.70 -16.16
C ALA A 211 -26.46 6.64 -15.57
N LYS A 212 -25.53 7.16 -16.38
CA LYS A 212 -24.46 8.06 -15.91
C LYS A 212 -24.96 9.40 -15.38
N ASN A 213 -26.07 9.88 -15.92
CA ASN A 213 -26.68 11.16 -15.53
C ASN A 213 -28.15 10.92 -15.20
N VAL A 214 -28.57 11.37 -14.02
CA VAL A 214 -29.95 11.25 -13.55
C VAL A 214 -30.50 12.65 -13.32
N LEU A 215 -31.63 12.95 -13.96
CA LEU A 215 -32.36 14.20 -13.77
C LEU A 215 -33.69 13.91 -13.06
N LEU A 216 -33.87 14.53 -11.90
CA LEU A 216 -35.13 14.60 -11.17
C LEU A 216 -35.70 16.00 -11.35
N GLU A 217 -36.77 16.12 -12.13
CA GLU A 217 -37.26 17.42 -12.60
C GLU A 217 -38.61 17.75 -11.96
N PHE A 218 -38.69 18.88 -11.26
CA PHE A 218 -39.92 19.39 -10.67
C PHE A 218 -40.51 20.47 -11.59
N LYS A 219 -41.64 20.20 -12.26
CA LYS A 219 -42.28 21.10 -13.24
C LYS A 219 -43.58 21.69 -12.74
N THR A 220 -44.31 20.94 -11.94
CA THR A 220 -45.69 21.25 -11.55
C THR A 220 -45.82 21.28 -10.03
N PRO A 221 -46.81 22.00 -9.47
CA PRO A 221 -47.11 21.92 -8.04
C PRO A 221 -47.33 20.49 -7.54
N ALA A 222 -47.85 19.60 -8.39
CA ALA A 222 -48.04 18.18 -8.06
C ALA A 222 -46.70 17.45 -7.85
N ASP A 223 -45.64 17.82 -8.57
CA ASP A 223 -44.30 17.24 -8.40
C ASP A 223 -43.73 17.59 -7.02
N TYR A 224 -43.98 18.80 -6.53
CA TYR A 224 -43.59 19.20 -5.17
C TYR A 224 -44.45 18.50 -4.10
N ALA A 225 -45.75 18.35 -4.34
CA ALA A 225 -46.67 17.71 -3.40
C ALA A 225 -46.41 16.21 -3.26
N ASN A 226 -46.12 15.51 -4.38
CA ASN A 226 -45.99 14.05 -4.41
C ASN A 226 -44.54 13.56 -4.45
N GLY A 227 -43.59 14.43 -4.79
CA GLY A 227 -42.22 14.06 -5.10
C GLY A 227 -42.09 13.56 -6.54
N VAL A 228 -40.85 13.40 -6.98
CA VAL A 228 -40.53 12.92 -8.33
C VAL A 228 -39.71 11.65 -8.23
N SER A 229 -39.82 10.78 -9.22
CA SER A 229 -38.98 9.59 -9.32
C SER A 229 -38.53 9.32 -10.75
N LYS A 230 -37.35 8.71 -10.87
CA LYS A 230 -36.79 8.26 -12.14
C LYS A 230 -36.21 6.87 -11.97
N THR A 231 -36.72 5.92 -12.75
CA THR A 231 -36.18 4.57 -12.87
C THR A 231 -35.30 4.46 -14.11
N LEU A 232 -34.12 3.88 -13.92
CA LEU A 232 -33.16 3.53 -14.95
C LEU A 232 -33.05 2.02 -15.00
N SER A 233 -33.44 1.44 -16.13
CA SER A 233 -33.35 -0.01 -16.31
C SER A 233 -31.92 -0.42 -16.65
N ARG A 234 -31.47 -1.56 -16.11
CA ARG A 234 -30.13 -2.14 -16.33
C ARG A 234 -29.00 -1.15 -16.06
N ALA A 235 -29.21 -0.26 -15.09
CA ALA A 235 -28.35 0.87 -14.79
C ALA A 235 -26.96 0.45 -14.30
N VAL A 236 -26.87 -0.67 -13.59
CA VAL A 236 -25.60 -1.25 -13.13
C VAL A 236 -25.53 -2.71 -13.55
N SER A 237 -24.38 -3.14 -14.08
CA SER A 237 -24.09 -4.55 -14.26
C SER A 237 -22.87 -4.98 -13.46
N VAL A 238 -22.93 -6.17 -12.86
CA VAL A 238 -21.86 -6.76 -12.07
C VAL A 238 -21.49 -8.13 -12.61
N THR A 239 -20.19 -8.37 -12.78
CA THR A 239 -19.62 -9.73 -12.81
C THR A 239 -18.67 -9.89 -11.63
N SER A 240 -18.66 -11.07 -11.03
CA SER A 240 -17.81 -11.38 -9.87
C SER A 240 -17.53 -12.87 -9.83
N SER A 241 -16.28 -13.25 -9.61
CA SER A 241 -15.90 -14.66 -9.43
C SER A 241 -16.09 -15.18 -8.00
N THR A 242 -16.38 -14.30 -7.04
CA THR A 242 -16.76 -14.66 -5.66
C THR A 242 -18.09 -13.98 -5.28
N GLY A 243 -18.54 -14.16 -4.03
CA GLY A 243 -19.62 -13.31 -3.50
C GLY A 243 -19.26 -11.83 -3.64
N TYR A 244 -20.23 -10.93 -3.58
CA TYR A 244 -19.98 -9.50 -3.77
C TYR A 244 -20.95 -8.62 -3.00
N SER A 245 -20.49 -7.40 -2.71
CA SER A 245 -21.31 -6.27 -2.28
C SER A 245 -21.08 -5.09 -3.22
N VAL A 246 -22.17 -4.56 -3.79
CA VAL A 246 -22.16 -3.26 -4.45
C VAL A 246 -22.57 -2.22 -3.43
N THR A 247 -21.76 -1.18 -3.30
CA THR A 247 -22.08 -0.04 -2.44
C THR A 247 -22.20 1.24 -3.24
N VAL A 248 -22.97 2.18 -2.69
CA VAL A 248 -23.09 3.55 -3.19
C VAL A 248 -22.77 4.53 -2.07
N GLN A 249 -22.14 5.65 -2.42
CA GLN A 249 -22.03 6.83 -1.57
C GLN A 249 -22.04 8.09 -2.43
N SER A 250 -22.47 9.21 -1.88
CA SER A 250 -22.26 10.52 -2.49
C SER A 250 -20.84 11.01 -2.22
N MET A 251 -20.27 11.73 -3.19
CA MET A 251 -18.96 12.37 -3.02
C MET A 251 -19.01 13.50 -1.99
N TYR A 252 -20.15 14.21 -1.91
CA TYR A 252 -20.37 15.34 -1.01
C TYR A 252 -21.71 15.22 -0.30
N GLN A 253 -21.83 15.92 0.84
CA GLN A 253 -23.04 15.95 1.66
C GLN A 253 -24.20 16.73 1.01
N ASN A 254 -23.88 17.72 0.16
CA ASN A 254 -24.85 18.58 -0.51
C ASN A 254 -24.64 18.52 -2.03
N LEU A 255 -25.75 18.58 -2.76
CA LEU A 255 -25.78 18.98 -4.16
C LEU A 255 -25.54 20.49 -4.25
N THR A 256 -24.91 20.93 -5.34
CA THR A 256 -24.54 22.35 -5.54
C THR A 256 -25.00 22.87 -6.89
N THR A 257 -25.32 24.16 -6.95
CA THR A 257 -25.61 24.88 -8.20
C THR A 257 -24.40 25.70 -8.67
N SER A 258 -24.47 26.26 -9.87
CA SER A 258 -23.48 27.23 -10.37
C SER A 258 -23.38 28.51 -9.53
N SER A 259 -24.45 28.89 -8.82
CA SER A 259 -24.52 30.03 -7.92
C SER A 259 -24.15 29.68 -6.46
N ASN A 260 -23.59 28.49 -6.22
CA ASN A 260 -23.22 27.95 -4.90
C ASN A 260 -24.40 27.76 -3.92
N GLN A 261 -25.63 27.61 -4.43
CA GLN A 261 -26.76 27.16 -3.61
C GLN A 261 -26.60 25.68 -3.28
N GLN A 262 -27.04 25.29 -2.09
CA GLN A 262 -26.87 23.93 -1.57
C GLN A 262 -28.21 23.25 -1.29
N LEU A 263 -28.27 21.96 -1.61
CA LEU A 263 -29.40 21.09 -1.32
C LEU A 263 -28.88 19.76 -0.74
N PRO A 264 -29.31 19.37 0.47
CA PRO A 264 -28.84 18.12 1.07
C PRO A 264 -29.12 16.89 0.20
N VAL A 265 -28.12 16.04 0.01
CA VAL A 265 -28.25 14.84 -0.84
C VAL A 265 -29.15 13.76 -0.21
N ASN A 266 -29.32 13.79 1.11
CA ASN A 266 -30.17 12.88 1.87
C ASN A 266 -31.67 13.12 1.67
N LEU A 267 -32.05 14.10 0.85
CA LEU A 267 -33.43 14.26 0.37
C LEU A 267 -33.78 13.29 -0.77
N ILE A 268 -32.78 12.58 -1.29
CA ILE A 268 -32.92 11.62 -2.38
C ILE A 268 -32.74 10.21 -1.83
N ARG A 269 -33.73 9.36 -2.08
CA ARG A 269 -33.68 7.92 -1.86
C ARG A 269 -33.30 7.21 -3.16
N MET A 270 -32.42 6.22 -3.05
CA MET A 270 -32.11 5.30 -4.14
C MET A 270 -32.58 3.89 -3.79
N ILE A 271 -33.33 3.28 -4.69
CA ILE A 271 -33.79 1.89 -4.60
C ILE A 271 -33.13 1.11 -5.72
N SER A 272 -32.46 0.03 -5.39
CA SER A 272 -31.89 -0.93 -6.34
C SER A 272 -32.76 -2.18 -6.39
N ARG A 273 -33.01 -2.69 -7.59
CA ARG A 273 -33.73 -3.95 -7.83
C ARG A 273 -32.93 -4.84 -8.76
N ASP A 274 -32.97 -6.13 -8.53
CA ASP A 274 -32.49 -7.11 -9.50
C ASP A 274 -33.38 -7.03 -10.75
N HIS A 275 -32.77 -6.87 -11.92
CA HIS A 275 -33.49 -6.60 -13.17
C HIS A 275 -34.41 -7.77 -13.57
N SER A 276 -33.98 -9.01 -13.33
CA SER A 276 -34.71 -10.20 -13.77
C SER A 276 -35.86 -10.53 -12.84
N THR A 277 -35.65 -10.44 -11.54
CA THR A 277 -36.62 -10.84 -10.50
C THR A 277 -37.43 -9.69 -9.95
N GLN A 278 -36.99 -8.44 -10.18
CA GLN A 278 -37.56 -7.21 -9.63
C GLN A 278 -37.52 -7.13 -8.09
N ALA A 279 -36.80 -8.06 -7.43
CA ALA A 279 -36.59 -8.07 -6.00
C ALA A 279 -35.77 -6.85 -5.56
N VAL A 280 -36.17 -6.20 -4.45
CA VAL A 280 -35.40 -5.09 -3.87
C VAL A 280 -34.09 -5.62 -3.31
N THR A 281 -32.97 -5.11 -3.82
CA THR A 281 -31.63 -5.47 -3.36
C THR A 281 -31.01 -4.39 -2.48
N GLY A 282 -31.53 -3.16 -2.56
CA GLY A 282 -31.08 -2.02 -1.78
C GLY A 282 -32.14 -0.93 -1.70
N ASN A 283 -32.26 -0.28 -0.56
CA ASN A 283 -33.13 0.87 -0.36
C ASN A 283 -32.46 1.83 0.62
N VAL A 284 -31.85 2.88 0.08
CA VAL A 284 -30.94 3.73 0.83
C VAL A 284 -31.29 5.20 0.66
N VAL A 285 -31.04 5.99 1.70
CA VAL A 285 -31.05 7.45 1.61
C VAL A 285 -29.63 7.90 1.31
N LEU A 286 -29.44 8.62 0.21
CA LEU A 286 -28.11 8.98 -0.26
C LEU A 286 -27.37 9.81 0.79
N SER A 287 -26.10 9.48 1.00
CA SER A 287 -25.22 10.15 1.95
C SER A 287 -23.76 9.89 1.60
N THR A 288 -22.83 10.54 2.29
CA THR A 288 -21.40 10.28 2.13
C THR A 288 -20.94 8.97 2.78
N ALA A 289 -21.83 8.26 3.48
CA ALA A 289 -21.53 6.93 4.01
C ALA A 289 -21.74 5.86 2.93
N SER A 290 -20.80 4.92 2.83
CA SER A 290 -20.93 3.74 1.96
C SER A 290 -22.09 2.86 2.43
N GLN A 291 -23.08 2.68 1.57
CA GLN A 291 -24.28 1.90 1.84
C GLN A 291 -24.44 0.81 0.79
N SER A 292 -24.77 -0.40 1.23
CA SER A 292 -24.94 -1.53 0.32
C SER A 292 -26.26 -1.45 -0.45
N VAL A 293 -26.19 -1.73 -1.75
CA VAL A 293 -27.32 -1.62 -2.69
C VAL A 293 -27.57 -2.89 -3.49
N ALA A 294 -26.61 -3.81 -3.50
CA ALA A 294 -26.80 -5.18 -3.93
C ALA A 294 -25.78 -6.08 -3.23
N ASN A 295 -26.20 -7.28 -2.84
CA ASN A 295 -25.31 -8.28 -2.24
C ASN A 295 -25.59 -9.66 -2.81
N SER A 296 -24.55 -10.48 -2.91
CA SER A 296 -24.69 -11.90 -3.17
C SER A 296 -23.58 -12.66 -2.46
N ASN A 297 -23.92 -13.80 -1.87
CA ASN A 297 -22.92 -14.72 -1.29
C ASN A 297 -22.36 -15.69 -2.35
N THR A 298 -22.75 -15.54 -3.61
CA THR A 298 -22.37 -16.42 -4.73
C THR A 298 -21.78 -15.61 -5.87
N ALA A 299 -20.94 -16.26 -6.67
CA ALA A 299 -20.38 -15.69 -7.89
C ALA A 299 -21.48 -15.24 -8.88
N ALA A 300 -21.16 -14.20 -9.65
CA ALA A 300 -21.89 -13.75 -10.83
C ALA A 300 -20.95 -13.88 -12.04
N THR A 301 -20.79 -15.10 -12.54
CA THR A 301 -19.93 -15.39 -13.69
C THR A 301 -20.48 -14.78 -14.99
N GLU A 302 -21.79 -14.59 -15.05
CA GLU A 302 -22.48 -13.81 -16.09
C GLU A 302 -22.94 -12.45 -15.53
N PRO A 303 -23.02 -11.40 -16.38
CA PRO A 303 -23.46 -10.08 -15.94
C PRO A 303 -24.84 -10.11 -15.28
N ARG A 304 -24.91 -9.74 -14.00
CA ARG A 304 -26.16 -9.46 -13.29
C ARG A 304 -26.48 -7.99 -13.40
N PHE A 305 -27.72 -7.68 -13.77
CA PHE A 305 -28.18 -6.32 -14.00
C PHE A 305 -29.08 -5.85 -12.87
N PHE A 306 -28.92 -4.58 -12.49
CA PHE A 306 -29.75 -3.93 -11.49
C PHE A 306 -30.41 -2.69 -12.07
N ASP A 307 -31.70 -2.56 -11.81
CA ASP A 307 -32.46 -1.34 -12.07
C ASP A 307 -32.29 -0.39 -10.88
N LEU A 308 -32.07 0.89 -11.15
CA LEU A 308 -31.94 1.93 -10.11
C LEU A 308 -33.10 2.91 -10.20
N THR A 309 -33.76 3.17 -9.08
CA THR A 309 -34.79 4.19 -8.96
C THR A 309 -34.35 5.26 -7.98
N TYR A 310 -34.31 6.51 -8.43
CA TYR A 310 -34.06 7.69 -7.61
C TYR A 310 -35.37 8.39 -7.35
N ALA A 311 -35.66 8.73 -6.10
CA ALA A 311 -36.92 9.36 -5.73
C ALA A 311 -36.74 10.39 -4.61
N THR A 312 -37.54 11.44 -4.65
CA THR A 312 -37.69 12.40 -3.56
C THR A 312 -38.98 12.11 -2.78
N GLN A 313 -39.04 12.63 -1.56
CA GLN A 313 -40.28 12.62 -0.78
C GLN A 313 -41.18 13.79 -1.19
N GLY A 314 -42.48 13.53 -1.32
CA GLY A 314 -43.49 14.57 -1.54
C GLY A 314 -43.71 15.45 -0.32
N GLY A 315 -44.01 16.73 -0.55
CA GLY A 315 -44.24 17.71 0.50
C GLY A 315 -42.98 18.09 1.29
N GLU A 316 -41.79 17.78 0.78
CA GLU A 316 -40.53 18.06 1.45
C GLU A 316 -40.18 19.55 1.36
N ASN A 317 -40.27 20.24 2.50
CA ASN A 317 -40.09 21.69 2.65
C ASN A 317 -38.76 22.19 2.07
N SER A 318 -37.73 21.35 2.08
CA SER A 318 -36.40 21.68 1.55
C SER A 318 -36.38 22.01 0.06
N PHE A 319 -37.38 21.58 -0.72
CA PHE A 319 -37.52 21.90 -2.15
C PHE A 319 -38.34 23.18 -2.41
N PHE A 320 -39.05 23.71 -1.40
CA PHE A 320 -39.83 24.94 -1.53
C PHE A 320 -38.91 26.16 -1.34
N ASN A 321 -39.22 27.26 -2.03
CA ASN A 321 -38.46 28.53 -1.95
C ASN A 321 -36.96 28.41 -2.27
N ARG A 322 -36.58 27.45 -3.12
CA ARG A 322 -35.23 27.32 -3.67
C ARG A 322 -35.09 28.09 -4.99
N SER A 323 -33.86 28.43 -5.36
CA SER A 323 -33.61 29.02 -6.68
C SER A 323 -33.93 27.97 -7.76
N TYR A 324 -34.51 28.44 -8.87
CA TYR A 324 -34.80 27.60 -10.03
C TYR A 324 -33.51 27.32 -10.79
N GLU A 325 -32.69 26.43 -10.25
CA GLU A 325 -31.38 26.05 -10.75
C GLU A 325 -31.17 24.54 -10.69
N GLN A 326 -30.19 24.06 -11.46
CA GLN A 326 -29.80 22.66 -11.41
C GLN A 326 -28.84 22.39 -10.25
N TYR A 327 -29.31 21.68 -9.24
CA TYR A 327 -28.51 21.16 -8.14
C TYR A 327 -27.88 19.82 -8.56
N SER A 328 -26.54 19.75 -8.58
CA SER A 328 -25.81 18.57 -9.08
C SER A 328 -24.83 18.01 -8.04
N GLY A 329 -24.52 16.72 -8.18
CA GLY A 329 -23.55 16.00 -7.34
C GLY A 329 -23.14 14.68 -7.97
N THR A 330 -22.15 14.01 -7.37
CA THR A 330 -21.59 12.77 -7.89
C THR A 330 -21.82 11.62 -6.92
N LEU A 331 -22.24 10.46 -7.45
CA LEU A 331 -22.31 9.20 -6.73
C LEU A 331 -21.13 8.31 -7.13
N ILE A 332 -20.57 7.61 -6.16
CA ILE A 332 -19.49 6.65 -6.34
C ILE A 332 -20.06 5.26 -6.06
N PHE A 333 -19.96 4.38 -7.05
CA PHE A 333 -20.27 2.97 -6.89
C PHE A 333 -18.98 2.17 -6.68
N SER A 334 -19.02 1.18 -5.81
CA SER A 334 -17.88 0.30 -5.54
C SER A 334 -18.34 -1.16 -5.52
N LEU A 335 -17.50 -2.04 -6.05
CA LEU A 335 -17.69 -3.49 -6.02
C LEU A 335 -16.67 -4.10 -5.06
N ILE A 336 -17.16 -4.76 -4.01
CA ILE A 336 -16.35 -5.36 -2.96
C ILE A 336 -16.55 -6.87 -3.02
N PRO A 337 -15.54 -7.64 -3.44
CA PRO A 337 -15.58 -9.10 -3.40
C PRO A 337 -15.70 -9.59 -1.95
N GLN A 338 -16.51 -10.63 -1.74
CA GLN A 338 -16.70 -11.35 -0.49
C GLN A 338 -16.05 -12.72 -0.59
#